data_AF-A0A2S6UFI3-F1
#
_entry.id   AF-A0A2S6UFI3-F1
#
_cell.length_a   1.000
_cell.length_b   1.000
_cell.length_c   1.000
_cell.angle_alpha   90.00
_cell.angle_beta   90.00
_cell.angle_gamma   90.00
#
_symmetry.space_group_name_H-M   'P 1'
#
loop_
_entity.id
_entity.type
_entity.pdbx_description
1 polymer ?
#
loop_
_entity_poly.entity_id
_entity_poly.type
_entity_poly.pdbx_seq_one_letter_code
_entity_poly.pdbx_strand_id
1 'polypeptide(L)'
;DANFRDVFGKRLNSAIRAEIGKILLGDMLTEKRAAVMDLISEQMKAQGAEFGTEVIDVRIGRTDLPDTTAQAVYNRMRSDRVAHAAELRAKGEQEKIRIQAEADKARTIIIAEAKKTSEILRGEGDGKRTEILNAAYGQDPDFFDFYRSMEALGNAIQEGTTMVLSPSSELFQFFNSLPVPKDGN
;
A
#
# COMPACT_ATOMS: atom_id res chain seq x y z
N ASP A 1 -24.23 -42.86 -55.74
CA ASP A 1 -23.44 -42.55 -54.54
C ASP A 1 -22.22 -41.65 -54.73
N ALA A 2 -21.33 -41.90 -55.70
CA ALA A 2 -20.13 -41.06 -55.90
C ALA A 2 -20.44 -39.58 -56.23
N ASN A 3 -21.46 -39.33 -57.06
CA ASN A 3 -21.82 -37.96 -57.47
C ASN A 3 -22.47 -37.15 -56.33
N PHE A 4 -23.27 -37.79 -55.47
CA PHE A 4 -23.84 -37.15 -54.28
C PHE A 4 -22.75 -36.73 -53.30
N ARG A 5 -21.81 -37.63 -52.98
CA ARG A 5 -20.68 -37.34 -52.08
C ARG A 5 -19.81 -36.19 -52.59
N ASP A 6 -19.58 -36.11 -53.90
CA ASP A 6 -18.77 -35.06 -54.49
C ASP A 6 -19.48 -33.69 -54.47
N VAL A 7 -20.74 -33.62 -54.91
CA VAL A 7 -21.50 -32.36 -54.96
C VAL A 7 -21.85 -31.87 -53.55
N PHE A 8 -22.31 -32.75 -52.67
CA PHE A 8 -22.62 -32.44 -51.27
C PHE A 8 -21.34 -32.05 -50.51
N GLY A 9 -20.27 -32.83 -50.67
CA GLY A 9 -18.98 -32.57 -50.03
C GLY A 9 -18.40 -31.21 -50.42
N LYS A 10 -18.47 -30.83 -51.70
CA LYS A 10 -17.99 -29.52 -52.18
C LYS A 10 -18.79 -28.35 -51.59
N ARG A 11 -20.12 -28.45 -51.57
CA ARG A 11 -20.99 -27.40 -51.01
C ARG A 11 -20.83 -27.27 -49.49
N LEU A 12 -20.80 -28.39 -48.77
CA LEU A 12 -20.58 -28.43 -47.33
C LEU A 12 -19.20 -27.87 -46.94
N ASN A 13 -18.14 -28.27 -47.65
CA ASN A 13 -16.78 -27.78 -47.39
C ASN A 13 -16.67 -26.26 -47.63
N SER A 14 -17.36 -25.75 -48.65
CA SER A 14 -17.42 -24.30 -48.91
C SER A 14 -18.12 -23.53 -47.78
N ALA A 15 -19.26 -24.05 -47.29
CA ALA A 15 -19.99 -23.44 -46.18
C ALA A 15 -19.17 -23.45 -44.88
N ILE A 16 -18.54 -24.58 -44.56
CA ILE A 16 -17.64 -24.71 -43.39
C ILE A 16 -16.48 -23.72 -43.49
N ARG A 17 -15.82 -23.60 -44.64
CA ARG A 17 -14.71 -22.64 -44.83
C ARG A 17 -15.14 -21.19 -44.66
N ALA A 18 -16.33 -20.83 -45.12
CA ALA A 18 -16.86 -19.47 -44.99
C ALA A 18 -17.08 -19.09 -43.52
N GLU A 19 -17.53 -20.02 -42.68
CA GLU A 19 -17.71 -19.76 -41.24
C GLU A 19 -16.38 -19.81 -40.47
N ILE A 20 -15.50 -20.77 -40.77
CA ILE A 20 -14.16 -20.83 -40.17
C ILE A 20 -13.34 -19.57 -40.49
N GLY A 21 -13.50 -19.01 -41.69
CA GLY A 21 -12.81 -17.78 -42.09
C GLY A 21 -13.20 -16.53 -41.29
N LYS A 22 -14.33 -16.54 -40.58
CA LYS A 22 -14.78 -15.43 -39.72
C LYS A 22 -14.18 -15.50 -38.31
N ILE A 23 -13.54 -16.60 -37.95
CA ILE A 23 -13.02 -16.84 -36.60
C ILE A 23 -11.52 -16.52 -36.58
N LEU A 24 -11.07 -15.82 -35.54
CA LEU A 24 -9.64 -15.62 -35.33
C LEU A 24 -8.97 -16.94 -34.93
N LEU A 25 -7.83 -17.24 -35.57
CA LEU A 25 -7.01 -18.41 -35.25
C LEU A 25 -6.61 -18.48 -33.76
N GLY A 26 -6.44 -17.33 -33.10
CA GLY A 26 -6.16 -17.25 -31.66
C GLY A 26 -7.29 -17.81 -30.78
N ASP A 27 -8.54 -17.71 -31.22
CA ASP A 27 -9.68 -18.27 -30.49
C ASP A 27 -9.78 -19.81 -30.67
N MET A 28 -9.24 -20.35 -31.78
CA MET A 28 -9.16 -21.81 -32.02
C MET A 28 -8.04 -22.48 -31.21
N LEU A 29 -7.05 -21.72 -30.74
CA LEU A 29 -5.89 -22.18 -29.97
C LEU A 29 -6.04 -21.93 -28.45
N THR A 30 -7.19 -21.40 -28.01
CA THR A 30 -7.49 -21.09 -26.62
C THR A 30 -8.71 -21.89 -26.13
N GLU A 31 -9.11 -21.69 -24.88
CA GLU A 31 -10.28 -22.36 -24.28
C GLU A 31 -11.60 -22.06 -25.02
N LYS A 32 -11.63 -21.00 -25.83
CA LYS A 32 -12.79 -20.65 -26.68
C LYS A 32 -13.05 -21.63 -27.82
N ARG A 33 -12.14 -22.55 -28.10
CA ARG A 33 -12.27 -23.54 -29.18
C ARG A 33 -13.59 -24.32 -29.10
N ALA A 34 -14.01 -24.71 -27.89
CA ALA A 34 -15.25 -25.48 -27.71
C ALA A 34 -16.48 -24.68 -28.16
N ALA A 35 -16.64 -23.45 -27.64
CA ALA A 35 -17.76 -22.59 -27.99
C ALA A 35 -17.84 -22.25 -29.48
N VAL A 36 -16.67 -22.10 -30.12
CA VAL A 36 -16.58 -21.88 -31.56
C VAL A 36 -17.04 -23.11 -32.36
N MET A 37 -16.65 -24.32 -31.92
CA MET A 37 -17.07 -25.56 -32.58
C MET A 37 -18.58 -25.81 -32.43
N ASP A 38 -19.15 -25.43 -31.28
CA ASP A 38 -20.59 -25.53 -31.05
C ASP A 38 -21.37 -24.60 -32.00
N LEU A 39 -20.91 -23.35 -32.15
CA LEU A 39 -21.51 -22.37 -33.07
C LEU A 39 -21.50 -22.87 -34.53
N ILE A 40 -20.37 -23.40 -34.99
CA ILE A 40 -20.24 -23.97 -36.34
C ILE A 40 -21.18 -25.16 -36.51
N SER A 41 -21.25 -26.04 -35.51
CA SER A 41 -22.11 -27.23 -35.56
C SER A 41 -23.59 -26.86 -35.61
N GLU A 42 -24.01 -25.83 -34.87
CA GLU A 42 -25.38 -25.32 -34.86
C GLU A 42 -25.77 -24.70 -36.21
N GLN A 43 -24.92 -23.84 -36.78
CA GLN A 43 -25.14 -23.27 -38.11
C GLN A 43 -25.20 -24.37 -39.19
N MET A 44 -24.38 -25.41 -39.06
CA MET A 44 -24.37 -26.51 -40.02
C MET A 44 -25.59 -27.41 -39.91
N LYS A 45 -26.12 -27.61 -38.70
CA LYS A 45 -27.40 -28.29 -38.50
C LYS A 45 -28.56 -27.53 -39.14
N ALA A 46 -28.57 -26.20 -39.00
CA ALA A 46 -29.60 -25.35 -39.61
C ALA A 46 -29.56 -25.43 -41.15
N GLN A 47 -28.36 -25.41 -41.75
CA GLN A 47 -28.20 -25.50 -43.21
C GLN A 47 -28.40 -26.92 -43.76
N GLY A 48 -28.16 -27.97 -42.96
CA GLY A 48 -28.33 -29.37 -43.39
C GLY A 48 -29.75 -29.68 -43.91
N ALA A 49 -30.76 -29.09 -43.28
CA ALA A 49 -32.17 -29.23 -43.68
C ALA A 49 -32.44 -28.69 -45.11
N GLU A 50 -31.76 -27.62 -45.51
CA GLU A 50 -31.86 -27.02 -46.84
C GLU A 50 -31.28 -27.94 -47.94
N PHE A 51 -30.41 -28.88 -47.54
CA PHE A 51 -29.78 -29.86 -48.41
C PHE A 51 -30.42 -31.26 -48.35
N GLY A 52 -31.52 -31.43 -47.61
CA GLY A 52 -32.21 -32.72 -47.45
C GLY A 52 -31.40 -33.75 -46.65
N THR A 53 -30.52 -33.29 -45.75
CA THR A 53 -29.60 -34.13 -44.99
C THR A 53 -29.52 -33.71 -43.53
N GLU A 54 -29.42 -34.67 -42.62
CA GLU A 54 -29.26 -34.39 -41.19
C GLU A 54 -27.78 -34.40 -40.78
N VAL A 55 -27.29 -33.30 -40.20
CA VAL A 55 -25.92 -33.17 -39.70
C VAL A 55 -25.91 -33.56 -38.21
N ILE A 56 -25.30 -34.69 -37.88
CA ILE A 56 -25.26 -35.19 -36.48
C ILE A 56 -24.16 -34.48 -35.67
N ASP A 57 -22.93 -34.47 -36.18
CA ASP A 57 -21.75 -33.89 -35.53
C ASP A 57 -20.73 -33.40 -36.59
N VAL A 58 -20.06 -32.27 -36.32
CA VAL A 58 -19.01 -31.69 -37.18
C VAL A 58 -17.72 -31.61 -36.38
N ARG A 59 -16.70 -32.34 -36.81
CA ARG A 59 -15.37 -32.32 -36.18
C ARG A 59 -14.31 -31.94 -37.20
N ILE A 60 -13.44 -31.00 -36.84
CA ILE A 60 -12.27 -30.70 -37.64
C ILE A 60 -11.20 -31.75 -37.34
N GLY A 61 -10.85 -32.55 -38.36
CA GLY A 61 -9.87 -33.62 -38.22
C GLY A 61 -8.46 -33.11 -37.94
N ARG A 62 -7.94 -32.21 -38.78
CA ARG A 62 -6.58 -31.67 -38.65
C ARG A 62 -6.46 -30.31 -39.34
N THR A 63 -6.23 -29.27 -38.55
CA THR A 63 -5.88 -27.93 -39.05
C THR A 63 -4.36 -27.80 -39.02
N ASP A 64 -3.68 -28.30 -40.05
CA ASP A 64 -2.27 -27.96 -40.22
C ASP A 64 -2.21 -26.54 -40.78
N LEU A 65 -1.69 -25.60 -39.99
CA LEU A 65 -1.28 -24.31 -40.53
C LEU A 65 -0.04 -24.55 -41.40
N PRO A 66 0.07 -23.94 -42.60
CA PRO A 66 1.36 -23.86 -43.28
C PRO A 66 2.40 -23.23 -42.34
N ASP A 67 3.55 -23.88 -42.16
CA ASP A 67 4.56 -23.50 -41.15
C ASP A 67 4.94 -22.00 -41.18
N THR A 68 4.88 -21.39 -42.38
CA THR A 68 5.17 -19.97 -42.62
C THR A 68 4.19 -19.00 -41.94
N THR A 69 2.89 -19.35 -41.84
CA THR A 69 1.89 -18.49 -41.18
C THR A 69 1.88 -18.70 -39.67
N ALA A 70 2.18 -19.90 -39.19
CA ALA A 70 2.27 -20.21 -37.77
C ALA A 70 3.38 -19.37 -37.11
N GLN A 71 4.55 -19.28 -37.75
CA GLN A 71 5.69 -18.52 -37.22
C GLN A 71 5.36 -17.03 -37.01
N ALA A 72 4.63 -16.41 -37.95
CA ALA A 72 4.24 -15.01 -37.85
C ALA A 72 3.27 -14.75 -36.68
N VAL A 73 2.28 -15.64 -36.50
CA VAL A 73 1.33 -15.56 -35.38
C VAL A 73 2.03 -15.77 -34.04
N TYR A 74 2.92 -16.76 -33.93
CA TYR A 74 3.71 -16.99 -32.71
C TYR A 74 4.61 -15.80 -32.37
N ASN A 75 5.27 -15.19 -33.35
CA ASN A 75 6.08 -14.00 -33.15
C ASN A 75 5.23 -12.81 -32.65
N ARG A 76 4.04 -12.62 -33.22
CA ARG A 76 3.09 -11.59 -32.76
C ARG A 76 2.64 -11.85 -31.33
N MET A 77 2.20 -13.07 -31.01
CA MET A 77 1.78 -13.44 -29.65
C MET A 77 2.90 -13.23 -28.62
N ARG A 78 4.15 -13.55 -28.99
CA ARG A 78 5.32 -13.32 -28.13
C ARG A 78 5.54 -11.82 -27.90
N SER A 79 5.44 -11.01 -28.94
CA SER A 79 5.54 -9.56 -28.83
C SER A 79 4.44 -8.98 -27.95
N ASP A 80 3.20 -9.40 -28.15
CA ASP A 80 2.04 -8.96 -27.37
C ASP A 80 2.18 -9.36 -25.89
N ARG A 81 2.68 -10.57 -25.61
CA ARG A 81 3.03 -11.01 -24.24
C ARG A 81 4.09 -10.13 -23.59
N VAL A 82 5.16 -9.79 -24.32
CA VAL A 82 6.24 -8.94 -23.81
C VAL A 82 5.73 -7.53 -23.54
N ALA A 83 4.95 -6.96 -24.47
CA ALA A 83 4.33 -5.65 -24.32
C ALA A 83 3.39 -5.60 -23.12
N HIS A 84 2.51 -6.61 -22.98
CA HIS A 84 1.59 -6.69 -21.85
C HIS A 84 2.32 -6.86 -20.51
N ALA A 85 3.37 -7.67 -20.47
CA ALA A 85 4.19 -7.83 -19.26
C ALA A 85 4.96 -6.54 -18.93
N ALA A 86 5.38 -5.76 -19.92
CA ALA A 86 6.01 -4.45 -19.70
C ALA A 86 5.00 -3.43 -19.15
N GLU A 87 3.78 -3.40 -19.70
CA GLU A 87 2.69 -2.55 -19.22
C GLU A 87 2.33 -2.86 -17.76
N LEU A 88 2.18 -4.14 -17.41
CA LEU A 88 1.89 -4.56 -16.04
C LEU A 88 3.00 -4.16 -15.06
N ARG A 89 4.27 -4.30 -15.47
CA ARG A 89 5.41 -3.85 -14.64
C ARG A 89 5.41 -2.34 -14.46
N ALA A 90 5.15 -1.58 -15.51
CA ALA A 90 5.09 -0.12 -15.45
C ALA A 90 3.96 0.35 -14.51
N LYS A 91 2.77 -0.25 -14.61
CA LYS A 91 1.65 0.02 -13.67
C LYS A 91 2.01 -0.34 -12.24
N GLY A 92 2.65 -1.49 -12.03
CA GLY A 92 3.11 -1.92 -10.71
C GLY A 92 4.10 -0.95 -10.08
N GLU A 93 5.07 -0.45 -10.85
CA GLU A 93 6.06 0.51 -10.36
C GLU A 93 5.42 1.88 -10.08
N GLN A 94 4.52 2.35 -10.95
CA GLN A 94 3.78 3.58 -10.73
C GLN A 94 2.97 3.52 -9.42
N GLU A 95 2.25 2.43 -9.20
CA GLU A 95 1.42 2.25 -8.01
C GLU A 95 2.26 2.15 -6.74
N LYS A 96 3.40 1.43 -6.81
CA LYS A 96 4.37 1.38 -5.72
C LYS A 96 4.88 2.76 -5.34
N ILE A 97 5.30 3.58 -6.33
CA ILE A 97 5.79 4.94 -6.08
C ILE A 97 4.69 5.79 -5.44
N ARG A 98 3.45 5.68 -5.91
CA ARG A 98 2.30 6.39 -5.34
C ARG A 98 2.08 6.03 -3.88
N ILE A 99 2.02 4.73 -3.56
CA ILE A 99 1.82 4.23 -2.21
C ILE A 99 2.96 4.69 -1.28
N GLN A 100 4.22 4.61 -1.74
CA GLN A 100 5.38 5.06 -0.97
C GLN A 100 5.30 6.56 -0.66
N ALA A 101 4.99 7.39 -1.67
CA ALA A 101 4.85 8.84 -1.48
C ALA A 101 3.71 9.20 -0.53
N GLU A 102 2.56 8.51 -0.63
CA GLU A 102 1.44 8.69 0.28
C GLU A 102 1.79 8.28 1.72
N ALA A 103 2.50 7.16 1.90
CA ALA A 103 2.96 6.69 3.19
C ALA A 103 3.98 7.64 3.83
N ASP A 104 4.95 8.14 3.06
CA ASP A 104 5.96 9.09 3.54
C ASP A 104 5.33 10.42 3.95
N LYS A 105 4.35 10.89 3.17
CA LYS A 105 3.56 12.08 3.51
C LYS A 105 2.79 11.86 4.81
N ALA A 106 2.07 10.76 4.95
CA ALA A 106 1.30 10.43 6.15
C ALA A 106 2.20 10.34 7.39
N ARG A 107 3.34 9.63 7.28
CA ARG A 107 4.34 9.55 8.34
C ARG A 107 4.83 10.93 8.77
N THR A 108 5.14 11.80 7.81
CA THR A 108 5.63 13.16 8.10
C THR A 108 4.58 13.97 8.85
N ILE A 109 3.32 13.91 8.42
CA ILE A 109 2.19 14.59 9.08
C ILE A 109 2.03 14.07 10.50
N ILE A 110 1.99 12.76 10.71
CA ILE A 110 1.81 12.15 12.05
C ILE A 110 2.93 12.59 13.00
N ILE A 111 4.18 12.56 12.55
CA ILE A 111 5.32 12.99 13.38
C ILE A 111 5.24 14.48 13.68
N ALA A 112 4.85 15.31 12.71
CA ALA A 112 4.70 16.75 12.89
C ALA A 112 3.57 17.07 13.88
N GLU A 113 2.42 16.41 13.76
CA GLU A 113 1.27 16.55 14.66
C GLU A 113 1.66 16.12 16.08
N ALA A 114 2.31 14.95 16.23
CA ALA A 114 2.76 14.44 17.52
C ALA A 114 3.75 15.39 18.20
N LYS A 115 4.73 15.94 17.45
CA LYS A 115 5.66 16.94 17.97
C LYS A 115 4.95 18.21 18.40
N LYS A 116 4.05 18.74 17.56
CA LYS A 116 3.25 19.91 17.88
C LYS A 116 2.46 19.72 19.18
N THR A 117 1.75 18.59 19.31
CA THR A 117 1.00 18.28 20.53
C THR A 117 1.92 18.13 21.74
N SER A 118 3.09 17.49 21.59
CA SER A 118 4.07 17.37 22.66
C SER A 118 4.57 18.73 23.15
N GLU A 119 4.90 19.65 22.23
CA GLU A 119 5.37 21.00 22.59
C GLU A 119 4.27 21.82 23.28
N ILE A 120 3.02 21.72 22.80
CA ILE A 120 1.86 22.37 23.44
C ILE A 120 1.69 21.87 24.87
N LEU A 121 1.61 20.54 25.07
CA LEU A 121 1.44 19.94 26.39
C LEU A 121 2.59 20.28 27.33
N ARG A 122 3.82 20.35 26.81
CA ARG A 122 5.00 20.78 27.57
C ARG A 122 4.88 22.23 28.01
N GLY A 123 4.51 23.13 27.09
CA GLY A 123 4.30 24.54 27.39
C GLY A 123 3.17 24.77 28.41
N GLU A 124 2.06 24.04 28.30
CA GLU A 124 0.97 24.07 29.27
C GLU A 124 1.42 23.56 30.65
N GLY A 125 2.20 22.47 30.69
CA GLY A 125 2.76 21.92 31.91
C GLY A 125 3.74 22.87 32.61
N ASP A 126 4.64 23.48 31.85
CA ASP A 126 5.60 24.47 32.36
C ASP A 126 4.90 25.75 32.84
N GLY A 127 3.86 26.19 32.12
CA GLY A 127 3.01 27.31 32.53
C GLY A 127 2.30 27.02 33.86
N LYS A 128 1.62 25.88 33.97
CA LYS A 128 0.91 25.47 35.20
C LYS A 128 1.86 25.26 36.37
N ARG A 129 3.05 24.70 36.13
CA ARG A 129 4.10 24.56 37.14
C ARG A 129 4.51 25.93 37.67
N THR A 130 4.75 26.89 36.77
CA THR A 130 5.15 28.25 37.14
C THR A 130 4.05 28.97 37.92
N GLU A 131 2.78 28.81 37.52
CA GLU A 131 1.63 29.36 38.23
C GLU A 131 1.53 28.82 39.66
N ILE A 132 1.61 27.50 39.85
CA ILE A 132 1.61 26.86 41.18
C ILE A 132 2.80 27.35 42.02
N LEU A 133 3.98 27.46 41.42
CA LEU A 133 5.18 27.92 42.10
C LEU A 133 5.04 29.37 42.59
N ASN A 134 4.53 30.26 41.73
CA ASN A 134 4.29 31.66 42.07
C ASN A 134 3.20 31.81 43.15
N ALA A 135 2.14 30.99 43.08
CA ALA A 135 1.10 30.96 44.09
C ALA A 135 1.65 30.49 45.45
N ALA A 136 2.56 29.52 45.47
CA ALA A 136 3.24 29.06 46.68
C ALA A 136 4.20 30.14 47.23
N TYR A 137 4.99 30.79 46.37
CA TYR A 137 5.87 31.89 46.76
C TYR A 137 5.10 33.06 47.40
N GLY A 138 3.90 33.36 46.90
CA GLY A 138 3.06 34.42 47.44
C GLY A 138 2.50 34.15 48.85
N GLN A 139 2.56 32.92 49.37
CA GLN A 139 2.09 32.58 50.71
C GLN A 139 3.13 32.89 51.80
N ASP A 140 4.40 32.54 51.57
CA ASP A 140 5.53 32.84 52.46
C ASP A 140 6.84 32.83 51.65
N PRO A 141 7.34 34.01 51.23
CA PRO A 141 8.59 34.13 50.46
C PRO A 141 9.82 33.59 51.20
N ASP A 142 9.92 33.86 52.51
CA ASP A 142 11.11 33.54 53.31
C ASP A 142 11.23 32.02 53.52
N PHE A 143 10.11 31.34 53.80
CA PHE A 143 10.08 29.89 53.95
C PHE A 143 10.39 29.15 52.64
N PHE A 144 9.90 29.67 51.51
CA PHE A 144 10.10 29.06 50.21
C PHE A 144 11.55 29.15 49.74
N ASP A 145 12.20 30.30 49.91
CA ASP A 145 13.62 30.49 49.57
C ASP A 145 14.53 29.56 50.41
N PHE A 146 14.18 29.37 51.68
CA PHE A 146 14.82 28.37 52.54
C PHE A 146 14.59 26.93 52.04
N TYR A 147 13.35 26.55 51.70
CA TYR A 147 13.05 25.20 51.21
C TYR A 147 13.74 24.89 49.87
N ARG A 148 13.77 25.84 48.93
CA ARG A 148 14.45 25.69 47.63
C ARG A 148 15.96 25.58 47.76
N SER A 149 16.57 26.37 48.64
CA SER A 149 18.01 26.27 48.91
C SER A 149 18.37 24.92 49.52
N MET A 150 17.53 24.38 50.42
CA MET A 150 17.69 23.02 50.94
C MET A 150 17.53 21.92 49.88
N GLU A 151 16.54 22.04 48.99
CA GLU A 151 16.35 21.09 47.87
C GLU A 151 17.54 21.11 46.90
N ALA A 152 18.04 22.30 46.56
CA ALA A 152 19.23 22.46 45.74
C ALA A 152 20.48 21.87 46.40
N LEU A 153 20.64 22.05 47.72
CA LEU A 153 21.72 21.46 48.51
C LEU A 153 21.63 19.92 48.51
N GLY A 154 20.44 19.36 48.72
CA GLY A 154 20.21 17.92 48.68
C GLY A 154 20.50 17.29 47.31
N ASN A 155 20.17 18.00 46.22
CA ASN A 155 20.48 17.54 44.85
C ASN A 155 21.97 17.72 44.48
N ALA A 156 22.64 18.74 45.02
CA ALA A 156 24.05 19.03 44.75
C ALA A 156 24.99 18.11 45.54
N ILE A 157 24.58 17.63 46.72
CA ILE A 157 25.35 16.71 47.55
C ILE A 157 24.98 15.27 47.18
N GLN A 158 25.74 14.66 46.28
CA GLN A 158 25.70 13.20 46.05
C GLN A 158 26.48 12.45 47.14
N GLU A 159 26.03 11.23 47.48
CA GLU A 159 26.70 10.33 48.43
C GLU A 159 28.21 10.20 48.11
N GLY A 160 29.07 10.55 49.07
CA GLY A 160 30.53 10.49 48.93
C GLY A 160 31.22 11.79 48.45
N THR A 161 30.47 12.87 48.19
CA THR A 161 31.06 14.15 47.76
C THR A 161 31.57 14.97 48.96
N THR A 162 32.89 15.16 49.07
CA THR A 162 33.47 16.09 50.06
C THR A 162 33.58 17.48 49.45
N MET A 163 32.68 18.40 49.83
CA MET A 163 32.72 19.80 49.39
C MET A 163 33.40 20.68 50.44
N VAL A 164 34.35 21.53 50.01
CA VAL A 164 34.95 22.57 50.86
C VAL A 164 34.26 23.88 50.52
N LEU A 165 33.37 24.32 51.40
CA LEU A 165 32.56 25.53 51.24
C LEU A 165 32.99 26.60 52.25
N SER A 166 33.05 27.85 51.82
CA SER A 166 33.32 28.99 52.70
C SER A 166 32.07 29.30 53.57
N PRO A 167 32.22 29.64 54.87
CA PRO A 167 31.12 30.05 55.76
C PRO A 167 30.33 31.28 55.28
N SER A 168 30.88 32.03 54.31
CA SER A 168 30.27 33.22 53.71
C SER A 168 29.53 32.94 52.40
N SER A 169 29.37 31.68 52.00
CA SER A 169 28.64 31.32 50.77
C SER A 169 27.14 31.58 50.93
N GLU A 170 26.45 31.94 49.84
CA GLU A 170 24.99 32.06 49.75
C GLU A 170 24.27 30.81 50.31
N LEU A 171 24.91 29.64 50.23
CA LEU A 171 24.44 28.36 50.79
C LEU A 171 24.28 28.38 52.33
N PHE A 172 25.09 29.15 53.05
CA PHE A 172 25.04 29.24 54.52
C PHE A 172 24.30 30.47 55.04
N GLN A 173 23.81 31.35 54.14
CA GLN A 173 23.14 32.58 54.52
C GLN A 173 21.92 32.32 55.40
N PHE A 174 21.09 31.31 55.07
CA PHE A 174 19.92 30.93 55.86
C PHE A 174 20.23 30.25 57.20
N PHE A 175 21.36 29.53 57.29
CA PHE A 175 21.80 28.92 58.55
C PHE A 175 22.39 29.96 59.53
N ASN A 176 23.00 31.03 58.98
CA ASN A 176 23.54 32.13 59.76
C ASN A 176 22.47 33.17 60.16
N SER A 177 21.32 33.20 59.47
CA SER A 177 20.22 34.15 59.71
C SER A 177 18.93 33.48 60.21
N LEU A 178 19.02 32.40 60.98
CA LEU A 178 17.85 31.79 61.62
C LEU A 178 17.10 32.87 62.43
N PRO A 179 15.83 33.16 62.14
CA PRO A 179 15.05 34.02 63.02
C PRO A 179 14.89 33.25 64.34
N VAL A 180 15.49 33.80 65.39
CA VAL A 180 15.23 33.34 66.76
C VAL A 180 13.70 33.38 66.94
N PRO A 181 13.06 32.26 67.32
CA PRO A 181 11.64 32.27 67.62
C PRO A 181 11.39 33.41 68.60
N LYS A 182 10.56 34.38 68.23
CA LYS A 182 10.09 35.35 69.22
C LYS A 182 9.25 34.55 70.18
N ASP A 183 9.82 34.26 71.34
CA ASP A 183 9.11 33.73 72.49
C ASP A 183 7.81 34.49 72.65
N GLY A 184 6.73 33.71 72.75
CA GLY A 184 5.40 34.23 72.93
C GLY A 184 5.30 35.13 74.15
N ASN A 185 4.53 36.19 73.99
CA ASN A 185 3.67 36.71 75.03
C ASN A 185 2.29 36.96 74.41
#